data_AF-A0AAD9PMX5-F1
#
_entry.id   AF-A0AAD9PMX5-F1
#
_cell.length_a   1.000
_cell.length_b   1.000
_cell.length_c   1.000
_cell.angle_alpha   90.00
_cell.angle_beta   90.00
_cell.angle_gamma   90.00
#
_symmetry.space_group_name_H-M   'P 1'
#
loop_
_entity.id
_entity.type
_entity.pdbx_description
1 polymer ?
#
loop_
_entity_poly.entity_id
_entity_poly.type
_entity_poly.pdbx_seq_one_letter_code
_entity_poly.pdbx_strand_id
1 'polypeptide(L)'
;MNAKFCFCIAILKIASLLNTVNAFLVRLKTAPRCIRVNDIPHPFFCGEPREGIGRRFSTTREGKKKTLELLAQWMKNTKAIITLNLNKFSPVERKILQDGFATWIKNSDERGPLMKMKIVKNTLMKIATANTPFDGAYELYKGMNLHLFIFDDAIIPSVMSTLSGMYKSKKSLKKRFSLLGAAYGNTCMHAEDLMALQSIPSREYQIATLVHALEYPARALTTSLSQIPQRLAVVLNEITKTSDK
;
A
#
# COMPACT_ATOMS: atom_id res chain seq x y z
N MET A 1 -16.90 28.85 52.31
CA MET A 1 -17.57 28.39 51.07
C MET A 1 -16.52 27.86 50.10
N ASN A 2 -16.48 26.61 49.66
CA ASN A 2 -16.56 25.33 50.37
C ASN A 2 -15.68 24.38 49.55
N ALA A 3 -14.46 24.08 50.02
CA ALA A 3 -13.57 23.09 49.39
C ALA A 3 -14.23 21.70 49.27
N LYS A 4 -15.20 21.43 50.16
CA LYS A 4 -16.08 20.24 50.11
C LYS A 4 -16.93 20.17 48.83
N PHE A 5 -17.30 21.30 48.23
CA PHE A 5 -18.14 21.34 47.02
C PHE A 5 -17.34 20.94 45.76
N CYS A 6 -16.08 21.38 45.67
CA CYS A 6 -15.21 21.06 44.53
C CYS A 6 -14.83 19.57 44.51
N PHE A 7 -14.58 18.99 45.69
CA PHE A 7 -14.31 17.56 45.85
C PHE A 7 -15.52 16.69 45.46
N CYS A 8 -16.74 17.16 45.76
CA CYS A 8 -17.97 16.45 45.41
C CYS A 8 -18.21 16.42 43.90
N ILE A 9 -17.93 17.51 43.18
CA ILE A 9 -18.04 17.58 41.71
C ILE A 9 -16.99 16.69 41.04
N ALA A 10 -15.77 16.64 41.58
CA ALA A 10 -14.72 15.75 41.08
C ALA A 10 -15.09 14.26 41.24
N ILE A 11 -15.63 13.88 42.41
CA ILE A 11 -16.12 12.52 42.65
C ILE A 11 -17.29 12.16 41.73
N LEU A 12 -18.24 13.08 41.51
CA LEU A 12 -19.37 12.89 40.59
C LEU A 12 -18.92 12.72 39.13
N LYS A 13 -17.90 13.46 38.68
CA LYS A 13 -17.32 13.28 37.33
C LYS A 13 -16.62 11.93 37.17
N ILE A 14 -15.85 11.49 38.17
CA ILE A 14 -15.17 10.19 38.18
C ILE A 14 -16.20 9.04 38.20
N ALA A 15 -17.29 9.18 38.95
CA ALA A 15 -18.38 8.22 38.97
C ALA A 15 -19.09 8.11 37.59
N SER A 16 -19.28 9.24 36.89
CA SER A 16 -19.85 9.21 35.53
C SER A 16 -18.91 8.51 34.53
N LEU A 17 -17.60 8.72 34.65
CA LEU A 17 -16.58 8.07 33.83
C LEU A 17 -16.54 6.56 34.09
N LEU A 18 -16.57 6.13 35.35
CA LEU A 18 -16.64 4.72 35.73
C LEU A 18 -17.92 4.04 35.21
N ASN A 19 -19.07 4.73 35.25
CA ASN A 19 -20.32 4.22 34.69
C ASN A 19 -20.28 4.12 33.16
N THR A 20 -19.66 5.07 32.45
CA THR A 20 -19.47 4.97 31.00
C THR A 20 -18.53 3.84 30.60
N VAL A 21 -17.46 3.59 31.37
CA VAL A 21 -16.52 2.49 31.14
C VAL A 21 -17.16 1.14 31.44
N ASN A 22 -17.96 1.03 32.52
CA ASN A 22 -18.72 -0.19 32.83
C ASN A 22 -19.80 -0.47 31.79
N ALA A 23 -20.49 0.55 31.27
CA ALA A 23 -21.43 0.39 30.15
C ALA A 23 -20.73 -0.11 28.88
N PHE A 24 -19.49 0.34 28.63
CA PHE A 24 -18.68 -0.12 27.51
C PHE A 24 -18.19 -1.58 27.69
N LEU A 25 -17.82 -1.96 28.92
CA LEU A 25 -17.40 -3.32 29.27
C LEU A 25 -18.56 -4.33 29.24
N VAL A 26 -19.77 -3.93 29.65
CA VAL A 26 -20.96 -4.78 29.52
C VAL A 26 -21.30 -5.00 28.04
N ARG A 27 -21.10 -4.00 27.17
CA ARG A 27 -21.31 -4.10 25.73
C ARG A 27 -20.27 -4.99 25.01
N LEU A 28 -19.06 -5.10 25.56
CA LEU A 28 -18.05 -6.07 25.13
C LEU A 28 -18.36 -7.50 25.59
N LYS A 29 -19.00 -7.67 26.76
CA LYS A 29 -19.37 -9.00 27.30
C LYS A 29 -20.67 -9.57 26.73
N THR A 30 -21.58 -8.74 26.22
CA THR A 30 -22.81 -9.17 25.52
C THR A 30 -22.66 -9.26 24.00
N ALA A 31 -21.46 -8.97 23.46
CA ALA A 31 -21.14 -9.30 22.08
C ALA A 31 -21.27 -10.82 21.88
N PRO A 32 -21.95 -11.28 20.80
CA PRO A 32 -22.23 -12.69 20.60
C PRO A 32 -20.93 -13.49 20.59
N ARG A 33 -20.84 -14.39 21.58
CA ARG A 33 -19.79 -15.38 21.73
C ARG A 33 -19.85 -16.32 20.52
N CYS A 34 -18.79 -16.31 19.72
CA CYS A 34 -18.48 -17.29 18.68
C CYS A 34 -19.55 -17.49 17.59
N ILE A 35 -19.58 -16.60 16.59
CA ILE A 35 -19.91 -17.04 15.23
C ILE A 35 -18.74 -17.92 14.78
N ARG A 36 -19.03 -19.16 14.37
CA ARG A 36 -18.04 -20.09 13.81
C ARG A 36 -17.19 -19.36 12.76
N VAL A 37 -15.88 -19.60 12.77
CA VAL A 37 -14.88 -19.04 11.85
C VAL A 37 -15.19 -19.34 10.35
N ASN A 38 -16.27 -20.07 10.06
CA ASN A 38 -16.73 -20.41 8.72
C ASN A 38 -17.85 -19.51 8.15
N ASP A 39 -18.40 -18.57 8.92
CA ASP A 39 -19.52 -17.71 8.48
C ASP A 39 -19.18 -16.21 8.46
N ILE A 40 -17.93 -15.86 8.14
CA ILE A 40 -17.58 -14.48 7.74
C ILE A 40 -17.74 -14.41 6.22
N PRO A 41 -18.73 -13.68 5.67
CA PRO A 41 -18.76 -13.43 4.24
C PRO A 41 -17.52 -12.63 3.92
N HIS A 42 -16.59 -13.24 3.17
CA HIS A 42 -15.34 -12.60 2.76
C HIS A 42 -15.65 -11.23 2.14
N PRO A 43 -15.37 -10.12 2.84
CA PRO A 43 -15.79 -8.82 2.35
C PRO A 43 -14.84 -8.48 1.19
N PHE A 44 -15.44 -8.18 0.04
CA PHE A 44 -14.81 -7.81 -1.24
C PHE A 44 -14.03 -8.92 -1.97
N PHE A 45 -14.73 -10.00 -2.31
CA PHE A 45 -14.79 -10.33 -3.73
C PHE A 45 -15.63 -9.23 -4.38
N CYS A 46 -15.04 -8.28 -5.12
CA CYS A 46 -15.80 -7.46 -6.06
C CYS A 46 -16.37 -8.38 -7.15
N GLY A 47 -17.49 -9.01 -6.83
CA GLY A 47 -18.42 -9.52 -7.81
C GLY A 47 -19.14 -8.33 -8.41
N GLU A 48 -18.70 -7.92 -9.60
CA GLU A 48 -19.70 -7.53 -10.60
C GLU A 48 -20.72 -8.67 -10.72
N PRO A 49 -21.99 -8.36 -11.00
CA PRO A 49 -23.03 -9.38 -11.13
C PRO A 49 -22.55 -10.45 -12.11
N ARG A 50 -22.37 -11.66 -11.59
CA ARG A 50 -22.02 -12.84 -12.38
C ARG A 50 -23.31 -13.38 -12.99
N GLU A 51 -23.91 -12.61 -13.89
CA GLU A 51 -24.96 -13.12 -14.75
C GLU A 51 -24.33 -14.16 -15.69
N GLY A 52 -24.57 -15.43 -15.36
CA GLY A 52 -24.21 -16.60 -16.16
C GLY A 52 -22.81 -17.15 -15.89
N ILE A 53 -22.67 -18.10 -14.95
CA ILE A 53 -21.43 -18.90 -14.85
C ILE A 53 -21.73 -20.39 -14.85
N GLY A 54 -21.75 -20.97 -16.06
CA GLY A 54 -21.03 -22.20 -16.30
C GLY A 54 -19.53 -21.90 -16.44
N ARG A 55 -18.65 -22.88 -16.11
CA ARG A 55 -17.17 -22.76 -16.09
C ARG A 55 -16.51 -22.28 -17.41
N ARG A 56 -17.29 -21.99 -18.47
CA ARG A 56 -16.85 -21.63 -19.82
C ARG A 56 -17.29 -20.23 -20.29
N PHE A 57 -18.04 -19.46 -19.50
CA PHE A 57 -18.49 -18.13 -19.96
C PHE A 57 -17.31 -17.18 -20.28
N SER A 58 -16.18 -17.29 -19.56
CA SER A 58 -14.98 -16.50 -19.85
C SER A 58 -14.27 -16.89 -21.17
N THR A 59 -14.52 -18.09 -21.70
CA THR A 59 -13.91 -18.55 -22.95
C THR A 59 -14.75 -18.25 -24.18
N THR A 60 -16.05 -17.97 -24.02
CA THR A 60 -16.93 -17.53 -25.11
C THR A 60 -16.48 -16.16 -25.65
N ARG A 61 -16.87 -15.86 -26.90
CA ARG A 61 -16.52 -14.59 -27.54
C ARG A 61 -17.13 -13.41 -26.80
N GLU A 62 -18.35 -13.57 -26.28
CA GLU A 62 -19.05 -12.55 -25.48
C GLU A 62 -18.37 -12.30 -24.14
N GLY A 63 -17.99 -13.34 -23.39
CA GLY A 63 -17.31 -13.16 -22.12
C GLY A 63 -15.92 -12.53 -22.26
N LYS A 64 -15.20 -12.81 -23.36
CA LYS A 64 -13.95 -12.13 -23.70
C LYS A 64 -14.16 -10.65 -23.99
N LYS A 65 -15.21 -10.29 -24.74
CA LYS A 65 -15.57 -8.88 -24.99
C LYS A 65 -15.87 -8.14 -23.69
N LYS A 66 -16.72 -8.69 -22.83
CA LYS A 66 -16.99 -8.15 -21.49
C LYS A 66 -15.69 -7.99 -20.68
N THR A 67 -14.79 -8.97 -20.72
CA THR A 67 -13.50 -8.87 -20.03
C THR A 67 -12.62 -7.75 -20.59
N LEU A 68 -12.63 -7.53 -21.90
CA LEU A 68 -11.90 -6.42 -22.53
C LEU A 68 -12.49 -5.06 -22.13
N GLU A 69 -13.81 -4.93 -22.06
CA GLU A 69 -14.49 -3.73 -21.59
C GLU A 69 -14.12 -3.41 -20.14
N LEU A 70 -14.15 -4.42 -19.25
CA LEU A 70 -13.75 -4.26 -17.85
C LEU A 70 -12.29 -3.86 -17.70
N LEU A 71 -11.40 -4.48 -18.49
CA LEU A 71 -9.99 -4.12 -18.50
C LEU A 71 -9.82 -2.68 -19.00
N ALA A 72 -10.49 -2.29 -20.09
CA ALA A 72 -10.42 -0.92 -20.60
C ALA A 72 -10.91 0.10 -19.57
N GLN A 73 -11.97 -0.21 -18.80
CA GLN A 73 -12.43 0.65 -17.71
C GLN A 73 -11.37 0.80 -16.61
N TRP A 74 -10.72 -0.29 -16.20
CA TRP A 74 -9.66 -0.19 -15.20
C TRP A 74 -8.46 0.56 -15.74
N MET A 75 -8.09 0.33 -16.99
CA MET A 75 -6.95 0.99 -17.64
C MET A 75 -7.08 2.51 -17.70
N LYS A 76 -8.31 3.04 -17.82
CA LYS A 76 -8.55 4.50 -17.76
C LYS A 76 -8.22 5.12 -16.41
N ASN A 77 -8.43 4.36 -15.34
CA ASN A 77 -8.26 4.84 -13.98
C ASN A 77 -6.87 4.48 -13.41
N THR A 78 -6.21 3.47 -13.99
CA THR A 78 -4.91 3.00 -13.50
C THR A 78 -3.78 3.91 -13.94
N LYS A 79 -2.87 4.13 -13.02
CA LYS A 79 -1.64 4.89 -13.27
C LYS A 79 -0.44 3.97 -13.46
N ALA A 80 -0.44 2.82 -12.78
CA ALA A 80 0.64 1.85 -12.84
C ALA A 80 0.12 0.42 -12.96
N ILE A 81 0.86 -0.40 -13.69
CA ILE A 81 0.61 -1.84 -13.84
C ILE A 81 1.88 -2.60 -13.42
N ILE A 82 1.76 -3.49 -12.44
CA ILE A 82 2.86 -4.38 -12.06
C ILE A 82 2.55 -5.77 -12.61
N THR A 83 3.50 -6.35 -13.34
CA THR A 83 3.37 -7.68 -13.92
C THR A 83 4.28 -8.67 -13.20
N LEU A 84 3.66 -9.74 -12.70
CA LEU A 84 4.31 -10.83 -12.00
C LEU A 84 4.22 -12.09 -12.85
N ASN A 85 5.34 -12.79 -13.00
CA ASN A 85 5.33 -14.15 -13.53
C ASN A 85 4.94 -15.12 -12.42
N LEU A 86 4.03 -16.01 -12.75
CA LEU A 86 3.62 -17.11 -11.89
C LEU A 86 4.08 -18.42 -12.52
N ASN A 87 4.76 -19.27 -11.75
CA ASN A 87 5.13 -20.62 -12.16
C ASN A 87 4.41 -21.64 -11.27
N LYS A 88 3.56 -22.50 -11.87
CA LYS A 88 2.85 -23.62 -11.20
C LYS A 88 2.14 -23.19 -9.90
N PHE A 89 1.16 -22.30 -10.03
CA PHE A 89 0.52 -21.64 -8.90
C PHE A 89 -0.68 -22.43 -8.35
N SER A 90 -0.67 -22.74 -7.06
CA SER A 90 -1.77 -23.46 -6.39
C SER A 90 -2.85 -22.49 -5.85
N PRO A 91 -4.09 -22.97 -5.62
CA PRO A 91 -5.16 -22.14 -5.04
C PRO A 91 -4.80 -21.57 -3.65
N VAL A 92 -4.04 -22.32 -2.85
CA VAL A 92 -3.60 -21.90 -1.51
C VAL A 92 -2.65 -20.71 -1.60
N GLU A 93 -1.66 -20.79 -2.50
CA GLU A 93 -0.70 -19.70 -2.69
C GLU A 93 -1.38 -18.44 -3.25
N ARG A 94 -2.41 -18.61 -4.10
CA ARG A 94 -3.24 -17.50 -4.57
C ARG A 94 -3.96 -16.82 -3.43
N LYS A 95 -4.52 -17.59 -2.51
CA LYS A 95 -5.19 -17.06 -1.33
C LYS A 95 -4.22 -16.27 -0.47
N ILE A 96 -3.02 -16.81 -0.22
CA ILE A 96 -1.95 -16.10 0.51
C ILE A 96 -1.62 -14.75 -0.12
N LEU A 97 -1.55 -14.69 -1.46
CA LEU A 97 -1.24 -13.46 -2.16
C LEU A 97 -2.41 -12.46 -2.11
N GLN A 98 -3.64 -12.94 -2.27
CA GLN A 98 -4.84 -12.13 -2.07
C GLN A 98 -4.94 -11.59 -0.64
N ASP A 99 -4.66 -12.41 0.36
CA ASP A 99 -4.67 -12.05 1.77
C ASP A 99 -3.59 -11.01 2.07
N GLY A 100 -2.40 -11.15 1.49
CA GLY A 100 -1.32 -10.18 1.59
C GLY A 100 -1.70 -8.81 1.03
N PHE A 101 -2.51 -8.78 -0.04
CA PHE A 101 -3.00 -7.54 -0.64
C PHE A 101 -4.38 -7.10 -0.18
N ALA A 102 -4.99 -7.82 0.76
CA ALA A 102 -6.39 -7.64 1.12
C ALA A 102 -6.66 -6.21 1.59
N THR A 103 -5.75 -5.58 2.32
CA THR A 103 -5.90 -4.20 2.79
C THR A 103 -6.14 -3.23 1.63
N TRP A 104 -5.29 -3.23 0.60
CA TRP A 104 -5.44 -2.31 -0.54
C TRP A 104 -6.57 -2.67 -1.50
N ILE A 105 -6.96 -3.93 -1.55
CA ILE A 105 -8.11 -4.39 -2.35
C ILE A 105 -9.43 -3.98 -1.68
N LYS A 106 -9.48 -4.03 -0.34
CA LYS A 106 -10.69 -3.80 0.46
C LYS A 106 -10.86 -2.37 0.94
N ASN A 107 -9.79 -1.58 0.96
CA ASN A 107 -9.86 -0.19 1.43
C ASN A 107 -10.94 0.56 0.63
N SER A 108 -12.01 0.84 1.36
CA SER A 108 -13.23 1.49 0.91
C SER A 108 -13.20 2.93 1.38
N ASP A 109 -12.12 3.65 1.09
CA ASP A 109 -12.20 5.11 1.10
C ASP A 109 -13.20 5.52 0.01
N GLU A 110 -13.78 6.73 0.09
CA GLU A 110 -14.78 7.26 -0.87
C GLU A 110 -14.34 7.20 -2.35
N ARG A 111 -13.04 6.97 -2.60
CA ARG A 111 -12.39 6.84 -3.92
C ARG A 111 -12.46 5.42 -4.51
N GLY A 112 -12.97 4.43 -3.78
CA GLY A 112 -13.05 3.03 -4.22
C GLY A 112 -11.76 2.24 -3.99
N PRO A 113 -11.67 0.99 -4.51
CA PRO A 113 -10.53 0.10 -4.26
C PRO A 113 -9.25 0.67 -4.87
N LEU A 114 -8.20 0.77 -4.06
CA LEU A 114 -6.92 1.39 -4.43
C LEU A 114 -6.09 0.51 -5.39
N MET A 115 -6.31 -0.81 -5.33
CA MET A 115 -5.66 -1.77 -6.19
C MET A 115 -6.59 -2.92 -6.57
N LYS A 116 -6.51 -3.38 -7.82
CA LYS A 116 -7.15 -4.61 -8.29
C LYS A 116 -6.13 -5.58 -8.82
N MET A 117 -6.40 -6.87 -8.61
CA MET A 117 -5.53 -7.93 -9.06
C MET A 117 -6.31 -8.93 -9.91
N LYS A 118 -5.79 -9.25 -11.10
CA LYS A 118 -6.41 -10.24 -11.99
C LYS A 118 -5.37 -11.04 -12.77
N ILE A 119 -5.62 -12.34 -12.88
CA ILE A 119 -4.92 -13.20 -13.82
C ILE A 119 -5.67 -13.06 -15.16
N VAL A 120 -4.97 -12.58 -16.18
CA VAL A 120 -5.56 -12.32 -17.49
C VAL A 120 -4.73 -13.05 -18.54
N LYS A 121 -5.38 -13.54 -19.60
CA LYS A 121 -4.68 -14.13 -20.74
C LYS A 121 -3.83 -13.07 -21.44
N ASN A 122 -2.59 -13.41 -21.79
CA ASN A 122 -1.64 -12.49 -22.40
C ASN A 122 -2.20 -11.83 -23.66
N THR A 123 -2.93 -12.57 -24.50
CA THR A 123 -3.54 -12.01 -25.72
C THR A 123 -4.59 -10.95 -25.41
N LEU A 124 -5.36 -11.08 -24.32
CA LEU A 124 -6.34 -10.06 -23.92
C LEU A 124 -5.65 -8.82 -23.38
N MET A 125 -4.55 -8.99 -22.64
CA MET A 125 -3.76 -7.86 -22.17
C MET A 125 -3.13 -7.09 -23.33
N LYS A 126 -2.57 -7.79 -24.33
CA LYS A 126 -2.04 -7.13 -25.53
C LYS A 126 -3.07 -6.26 -26.26
N ILE A 127 -4.31 -6.76 -26.35
CA ILE A 127 -5.41 -6.01 -26.98
C ILE A 127 -5.83 -4.82 -26.09
N ALA A 128 -5.85 -4.99 -24.77
CA ALA A 128 -6.19 -3.92 -23.84
C ALA A 128 -5.12 -2.83 -23.78
N THR A 129 -3.83 -3.19 -23.89
CA THR A 129 -2.71 -2.25 -23.79
C THR A 129 -2.48 -1.45 -25.06
N ALA A 130 -2.79 -2.03 -26.24
CA ALA A 130 -2.66 -1.36 -27.54
C ALA A 130 -3.44 -0.03 -27.66
N ASN A 131 -4.45 0.17 -26.82
CA ASN A 131 -5.30 1.37 -26.85
C ASN A 131 -4.99 2.34 -25.69
N THR A 132 -3.85 2.18 -25.01
CA THR A 132 -3.52 2.88 -23.77
C THR A 132 -2.06 3.32 -23.76
N PRO A 133 -1.66 4.29 -22.92
CA PRO A 133 -0.28 4.77 -22.85
C PRO A 133 0.78 3.69 -22.49
N PHE A 134 0.35 2.49 -22.08
CA PHE A 134 1.22 1.41 -21.64
C PHE A 134 1.80 0.55 -22.79
N ASP A 135 2.05 1.15 -23.95
CA ASP A 135 2.38 0.43 -25.19
C ASP A 135 3.72 -0.36 -25.10
N GLY A 136 4.68 0.12 -24.29
CA GLY A 136 5.95 -0.58 -24.08
C GLY A 136 5.83 -1.91 -23.31
N ALA A 137 4.69 -2.20 -22.67
CA ALA A 137 4.56 -3.33 -21.76
C ALA A 137 4.46 -4.70 -22.46
N TYR A 138 4.45 -4.76 -23.79
CA TYR A 138 4.29 -6.00 -24.56
C TYR A 138 5.33 -7.07 -24.25
N GLU A 139 6.57 -6.65 -23.98
CA GLU A 139 7.68 -7.57 -23.71
C GLU A 139 7.56 -8.24 -22.34
N LEU A 140 6.87 -7.59 -21.40
CA LEU A 140 6.60 -8.09 -20.06
C LEU A 140 5.54 -9.20 -20.06
N TYR A 141 4.77 -9.36 -21.15
CA TYR A 141 3.66 -10.30 -21.21
C TYR A 141 4.02 -11.73 -21.69
N LYS A 142 5.21 -12.21 -21.34
CA LYS A 142 5.67 -13.59 -21.63
C LYS A 142 5.44 -14.50 -20.42
N GLY A 143 4.94 -15.72 -20.64
CA GLY A 143 4.67 -16.69 -19.56
C GLY A 143 3.26 -16.59 -18.95
N MET A 144 3.08 -17.10 -17.73
CA MET A 144 1.81 -17.02 -17.01
C MET A 144 1.84 -15.77 -16.13
N ASN A 145 1.05 -14.77 -16.51
CA ASN A 145 1.14 -13.45 -15.91
C ASN A 145 -0.03 -13.13 -14.98
N LEU A 146 0.32 -12.46 -13.88
CA LEU A 146 -0.59 -11.82 -12.96
C LEU A 146 -0.37 -10.31 -13.04
N HIS A 147 -1.46 -9.58 -13.26
CA HIS A 147 -1.41 -8.13 -13.34
C HIS A 147 -2.01 -7.52 -12.09
N LEU A 148 -1.27 -6.58 -11.51
CA LEU A 148 -1.72 -5.69 -10.46
C LEU A 148 -1.99 -4.33 -11.10
N PHE A 149 -3.25 -3.90 -11.01
CA PHE A 149 -3.74 -2.62 -11.48
C PHE A 149 -3.79 -1.66 -10.29
N ILE A 150 -2.97 -0.61 -10.32
CA ILE A 150 -2.86 0.36 -9.24
C ILE A 150 -3.51 1.66 -9.70
N PHE A 151 -4.47 2.15 -8.91
CA PHE A 151 -5.19 3.38 -9.18
C PHE A 151 -4.56 4.60 -8.50
N ASP A 152 -3.85 4.41 -7.38
CA ASP A 152 -3.17 5.47 -6.63
C ASP A 152 -1.65 5.27 -6.57
N ASP A 153 -0.89 6.32 -6.89
CA ASP A 153 0.57 6.31 -6.97
C ASP A 153 1.22 6.11 -5.60
N ALA A 154 0.57 6.59 -4.54
CA ALA A 154 1.10 6.55 -3.18
C ALA A 154 1.36 5.12 -2.67
N ILE A 155 0.71 4.13 -3.28
CA ILE A 155 0.67 2.74 -2.83
C ILE A 155 1.70 1.88 -3.56
N ILE A 156 2.22 2.33 -4.72
CA ILE A 156 3.22 1.62 -5.51
C ILE A 156 4.41 1.13 -4.65
N PRO A 157 5.10 1.97 -3.85
CA PRO A 157 6.23 1.51 -3.05
C PRO A 157 5.83 0.52 -1.95
N SER A 158 4.66 0.72 -1.34
CA SER A 158 4.15 -0.16 -0.28
C SER A 158 3.79 -1.56 -0.81
N VAL A 159 3.21 -1.62 -2.01
CA VAL A 159 2.90 -2.87 -2.72
C VAL A 159 4.19 -3.56 -3.11
N MET A 160 5.18 -2.83 -3.61
CA MET A 160 6.49 -3.38 -3.95
C MET A 160 7.22 -3.95 -2.73
N SER A 161 7.22 -3.22 -1.62
CA SER A 161 7.81 -3.68 -0.36
C SER A 161 7.12 -4.94 0.15
N THR A 162 5.78 -5.01 0.05
CA THR A 162 5.02 -6.21 0.39
C THR A 162 5.35 -7.38 -0.52
N LEU A 163 5.46 -7.17 -1.84
CA LEU A 163 5.90 -8.19 -2.80
C LEU A 163 7.29 -8.73 -2.45
N SER A 164 8.24 -7.84 -2.17
CA SER A 164 9.61 -8.19 -1.79
C SER A 164 9.68 -8.87 -0.42
N GLY A 165 8.87 -8.44 0.55
CA GLY A 165 8.70 -9.09 1.85
C GLY A 165 8.11 -10.50 1.71
N MET A 166 7.13 -10.69 0.84
CA MET A 166 6.59 -12.00 0.48
C MET A 166 7.63 -12.88 -0.21
N TYR A 167 8.45 -12.30 -1.10
CA TYR A 167 9.57 -12.99 -1.73
C TYR A 167 10.59 -13.47 -0.69
N LYS A 168 10.98 -12.60 0.26
CA LYS A 168 11.98 -12.93 1.29
C LYS A 168 11.47 -13.95 2.32
N SER A 169 10.23 -13.80 2.78
CA SER A 169 9.65 -14.59 3.88
C SER A 169 9.29 -16.03 3.52
N LYS A 170 8.85 -16.30 2.28
CA LYS A 170 8.34 -17.63 1.90
C LYS A 170 9.22 -18.28 0.84
N LYS A 171 10.11 -19.18 1.27
CA LYS A 171 11.01 -19.96 0.39
C LYS A 171 10.28 -20.70 -0.75
N SER A 172 9.03 -21.12 -0.53
CA SER A 172 8.18 -21.77 -1.54
C SER A 172 7.73 -20.83 -2.66
N LEU A 173 7.55 -19.53 -2.37
CA LEU A 173 7.18 -18.51 -3.36
C LEU A 173 8.39 -18.06 -4.19
N LYS A 174 9.62 -18.08 -3.63
CA LYS A 174 10.85 -17.67 -4.35
C LYS A 174 11.09 -18.39 -5.68
N LYS A 175 10.76 -19.69 -5.76
CA LYS A 175 10.92 -20.49 -6.99
C LYS A 175 9.76 -20.33 -7.97
N ARG A 176 8.62 -19.81 -7.51
CA ARG A 176 7.35 -19.77 -8.26
C ARG A 176 6.95 -18.37 -8.70
N PHE A 177 7.62 -17.35 -8.19
CA PHE A 177 7.36 -15.95 -8.49
C PHE A 177 8.62 -15.26 -8.95
N SER A 178 8.56 -14.68 -10.14
CA SER A 178 9.53 -13.69 -10.57
C SER A 178 8.79 -12.41 -10.97
N LEU A 179 9.38 -11.30 -10.55
CA LEU A 179 8.93 -9.97 -10.89
C LEU A 179 9.48 -9.66 -12.29
N LEU A 180 8.60 -9.53 -13.29
CA LEU A 180 9.02 -9.29 -14.68
C LEU A 180 9.29 -7.80 -14.92
N GLY A 181 8.45 -6.95 -14.33
CA GLY A 181 8.58 -5.51 -14.44
C GLY A 181 7.29 -4.77 -14.09
N ALA A 182 7.36 -3.45 -14.12
CA ALA A 182 6.21 -2.57 -13.99
C ALA A 182 6.16 -1.61 -15.19
N ALA A 183 4.95 -1.20 -15.55
CA ALA A 183 4.70 -0.13 -16.50
C ALA A 183 4.10 1.05 -15.75
N TYR A 184 4.72 2.22 -15.86
CA TYR A 184 4.27 3.48 -15.27
C TYR A 184 4.09 4.51 -16.39
N GLY A 185 2.85 4.82 -16.74
CA GLY A 185 2.55 5.57 -17.96
C GLY A 185 3.26 4.95 -19.19
N ASN A 186 4.11 5.73 -19.85
CA ASN A 186 4.85 5.31 -21.05
C ASN A 186 6.19 4.61 -20.73
N THR A 187 6.64 4.60 -19.47
CA THR A 187 7.93 4.00 -19.11
C THR A 187 7.73 2.54 -18.66
N CYS A 188 8.59 1.67 -19.19
CA CYS A 188 8.65 0.27 -18.78
C CYS A 188 9.91 0.07 -17.94
N MET A 189 9.74 -0.53 -16.77
CA MET A 189 10.78 -0.74 -15.77
C MET A 189 11.00 -2.25 -15.59
N HIS A 190 12.26 -2.67 -15.68
CA HIS A 190 12.65 -4.07 -15.50
C HIS A 190 12.94 -4.39 -14.02
N ALA A 191 13.33 -5.63 -13.73
CA ALA A 191 13.47 -6.13 -12.36
C ALA A 191 14.44 -5.33 -11.48
N GLU A 192 15.49 -4.74 -12.05
CA GLU A 192 16.48 -3.93 -11.33
C GLU A 192 15.88 -2.59 -10.87
N ASP A 193 15.21 -1.89 -11.78
CA ASP A 193 14.53 -0.62 -11.49
C ASP A 193 13.41 -0.79 -10.45
N LEU A 194 12.82 -1.99 -10.35
CA LEU A 194 11.83 -2.29 -9.33
C LEU A 194 12.40 -2.35 -7.91
N MET A 195 13.68 -2.68 -7.75
CA MET A 195 14.33 -2.59 -6.45
C MET A 195 14.49 -1.13 -6.02
N ALA A 196 14.76 -0.23 -6.97
CA ALA A 196 14.78 1.21 -6.69
C ALA A 196 13.39 1.71 -6.28
N LEU A 197 12.32 1.27 -6.94
CA LEU A 197 10.93 1.60 -6.55
C LEU A 197 10.57 1.11 -5.14
N GLN A 198 11.16 0.01 -4.67
CA GLN A 198 10.94 -0.46 -3.30
C GLN A 198 11.52 0.52 -2.25
N SER A 199 12.64 1.17 -2.57
CA SER A 199 13.32 2.08 -1.65
C SER A 199 12.60 3.41 -1.47
N ILE A 200 11.65 3.72 -2.35
CA ILE A 200 10.89 4.96 -2.31
C ILE A 200 9.99 4.98 -1.06
N PRO A 201 10.08 6.01 -0.20
CA PRO A 201 9.28 6.11 1.03
C PRO A 201 7.83 6.53 0.77
N SER A 202 7.01 6.63 1.81
CA SER A 202 5.59 7.03 1.70
C SER A 202 5.43 8.43 1.08
N ARG A 203 4.26 8.70 0.51
CA ARG A 203 3.95 10.00 -0.13
C ARG A 203 4.11 11.18 0.82
N GLU A 204 3.62 11.06 2.06
CA GLU A 204 3.73 12.12 3.07
C GLU A 204 5.20 12.41 3.40
N TYR A 205 6.01 11.36 3.51
CA TYR A 205 7.45 11.51 3.74
C TYR A 205 8.15 12.18 2.55
N GLN A 206 7.76 11.85 1.32
CA GLN A 206 8.30 12.50 0.12
C GLN A 206 7.97 14.00 0.12
N ILE A 207 6.72 14.37 0.42
CA ILE A 207 6.30 15.78 0.50
C ILE A 207 7.09 16.50 1.59
N ALA A 208 7.25 15.89 2.77
CA ALA A 208 8.05 16.47 3.85
C ALA A 208 9.51 16.67 3.44
N THR A 209 10.09 15.71 2.72
CA THR A 209 11.47 15.82 2.22
C THR A 209 11.60 16.93 1.19
N LEU A 210 10.63 17.10 0.29
CA LEU A 210 10.61 18.20 -0.67
C LEU A 210 10.52 19.56 0.03
N VAL A 211 9.65 19.69 1.02
CA VAL A 211 9.55 20.93 1.82
C VAL A 211 10.87 21.19 2.56
N HIS A 212 11.47 20.16 3.17
CA HIS A 212 12.77 20.31 3.82
C HIS A 212 13.89 20.69 2.85
N ALA A 213 13.90 20.15 1.63
CA ALA A 213 14.87 20.50 0.61
C ALA A 213 14.73 21.97 0.17
N LEU A 214 13.50 22.49 0.10
CA LEU A 214 13.24 23.89 -0.19
C LEU A 214 13.64 24.82 0.98
N GLU A 215 13.47 24.39 2.23
CA GLU A 215 13.88 25.15 3.42
C GLU A 215 15.39 25.10 3.69
N TYR A 216 16.05 24.06 3.21
CA TYR A 216 17.47 23.79 3.45
C TYR A 216 18.41 24.98 3.16
N PRO A 217 18.37 25.66 1.99
CA PRO A 217 19.30 26.76 1.70
C PRO A 217 19.19 27.92 2.69
N ALA A 218 17.98 28.29 3.11
CA ALA A 218 17.79 29.37 4.08
C ALA A 218 18.36 29.00 5.46
N ARG A 219 18.14 27.76 5.90
CA ARG A 219 18.72 27.24 7.15
C ARG A 219 20.23 27.10 7.07
N ALA A 220 20.76 26.67 5.91
CA ALA A 220 22.20 26.52 5.71
C ALA A 220 22.90 27.88 5.86
N LEU A 221 22.35 28.95 5.28
CA LEU A 221 22.91 30.29 5.40
C LEU A 221 22.94 30.80 6.84
N THR A 222 21.83 30.70 7.57
CA THR A 222 21.78 31.15 8.99
C THR A 222 22.71 30.30 9.86
N THR A 223 22.77 29.00 9.61
CA THR A 223 23.67 28.08 10.31
C THR A 223 25.13 28.44 10.03
N SER A 224 25.51 28.66 8.77
CA SER A 224 26.87 29.05 8.40
C SER A 224 27.30 30.38 9.05
N LEU A 225 26.41 31.37 9.11
CA LEU A 225 26.69 32.64 9.80
C LEU A 225 26.87 32.44 11.31
N SER A 226 26.02 31.62 11.94
CA SER A 226 26.14 31.32 13.38
C SER A 226 27.36 30.46 13.75
N GLN A 227 27.87 29.64 12.82
CA GLN A 227 29.00 28.77 13.06
C GLN A 227 30.33 29.52 13.25
N ILE A 228 30.50 30.69 12.62
CA ILE A 228 31.74 31.47 12.69
C ILE A 228 32.06 31.89 14.15
N PRO A 229 31.17 32.60 14.88
CA PRO A 229 31.44 32.97 16.27
C PRO A 229 31.50 31.76 17.19
N GLN A 230 30.70 30.72 16.93
CA GLN A 230 30.72 29.49 17.73
C GLN A 230 32.07 28.77 17.65
N ARG A 231 32.66 28.66 16.46
CA ARG A 231 33.98 28.04 16.29
C ARG A 231 35.06 28.80 17.05
N LEU A 232 35.01 30.14 17.04
CA LEU A 232 35.93 30.96 17.83
C LEU A 232 35.76 30.70 19.34
N ALA A 233 34.52 30.65 19.84
CA ALA A 233 34.24 30.36 21.24
C ALA A 233 34.69 28.94 21.66
N VAL A 234 34.57 27.94 20.77
CA VAL A 234 35.05 26.58 21.01
C VAL A 234 36.57 26.55 21.15
N VAL A 235 37.31 27.20 20.23
CA VAL A 235 38.78 27.26 20.30
C VAL A 235 39.25 27.91 21.60
N LEU A 236 38.62 29.02 22.00
CA LEU A 236 38.95 29.69 23.28
C LEU A 236 38.72 28.75 24.47
N ASN A 237 37.62 28.00 24.48
CA ASN A 237 37.33 27.02 25.52
C ASN A 237 38.29 25.81 25.53
N GLU A 238 38.89 25.46 24.40
CA GLU A 238 39.88 24.38 24.33
C GLU A 238 41.25 24.84 24.85
N ILE A 239 41.64 26.08 24.54
CA ILE A 239 42.88 26.67 25.05
C ILE A 239 42.85 26.76 26.57
N THR A 240 41.75 27.25 27.16
CA THR A 240 41.61 27.36 28.63
C THR A 240 41.66 26.01 29.34
N LYS A 241 41.02 24.98 28.79
CA LYS A 241 41.08 23.62 29.34
C LYS A 241 42.48 23.00 29.29
N THR A 242 43.31 23.43 28.34
CA THR A 242 44.68 22.91 28.18
C THR A 242 45.63 23.60 29.15
N SER A 243 45.42 24.88 29.48
CA SER A 243 46.22 25.59 30.48
C SER A 243 45.95 25.16 31.92
N ASP A 244 44.81 24.53 32.18
CA ASP A 244 44.43 24.03 33.51
C ASP A 244 44.93 22.58 33.78
N LYS A 245 45.67 21.97 32.85
CA LYS A 245 46.38 20.69 33.01
C LYS A 245 47.88 20.91 33.17
#